data_AF-A0A2E6STR7-F1
#
_entry.id   AF-A0A2E6STR7-F1
#
_cell.length_a   1.000
_cell.length_b   1.000
_cell.length_c   1.000
_cell.angle_alpha   90.00
_cell.angle_beta   90.00
_cell.angle_gamma   90.00
#
_symmetry.space_group_name_H-M   'P 1'
#
loop_
_entity.id
_entity.type
_entity.pdbx_description
1 polymer ?
#
loop_
_entity_poly.entity_id
_entity_poly.type
_entity_poly.pdbx_seq_one_letter_code
_entity_poly.pdbx_strand_id
1 'polypeptide(L)'
;MNRKGLNILIALVWLINGLFCKVLNFVPRHKEIVSEILGKKYADLFTIMIGVAEIGMFIWIISGMAKKFNAWFQITLILIMNCIEFVLVPDLLLWGRFNIVFGALFCYVIYLINNRKEVSYG
;
A
#
# COMPACT_ATOMS: atom_id res chain seq x y z
N MET A 1 9.57 9.58 -18.77
CA MET A 1 8.64 8.50 -18.36
C MET A 1 7.25 9.09 -18.15
N ASN A 2 6.23 8.55 -18.83
CA ASN A 2 4.89 9.14 -18.91
C ASN A 2 4.13 8.96 -17.57
N ARG A 3 3.44 9.99 -17.03
CA ARG A 3 2.77 9.93 -15.70
C ARG A 3 1.80 8.75 -15.58
N LYS A 4 1.15 8.40 -16.69
CA LYS A 4 0.22 7.27 -16.77
C LYS A 4 0.89 5.93 -16.47
N GLY A 5 2.13 5.71 -16.96
CA GLY A 5 2.86 4.46 -16.73
C GLY A 5 3.21 4.25 -15.26
N LEU A 6 3.63 5.30 -14.57
CA LEU A 6 3.94 5.25 -13.13
C LEU A 6 2.69 4.98 -12.28
N ASN A 7 1.56 5.61 -12.60
CA ASN A 7 0.31 5.34 -11.89
C ASN A 7 -0.16 3.90 -12.08
N ILE A 8 0.04 3.32 -13.27
CA ILE A 8 -0.26 1.90 -13.52
C ILE A 8 0.65 1.01 -12.68
N LEU A 9 1.96 1.31 -12.60
CA LEU A 9 2.86 0.54 -11.74
C LEU A 9 2.45 0.60 -10.27
N ILE A 10 2.10 1.79 -9.75
CA ILE A 10 1.59 1.94 -8.38
C ILE A 10 0.29 1.15 -8.20
N ALA A 11 -0.65 1.27 -9.13
CA ALA A 11 -1.91 0.53 -9.09
C ALA A 11 -1.65 -0.99 -9.04
N LEU A 12 -0.74 -1.50 -9.87
CA LEU A 12 -0.37 -2.91 -9.86
C LEU A 12 0.20 -3.37 -8.52
N VAL A 13 0.96 -2.54 -7.81
CA VAL A 13 1.42 -2.87 -6.44
C VAL A 13 0.23 -3.10 -5.51
N TRP A 14 -0.78 -2.23 -5.54
CA TRP A 14 -2.01 -2.39 -4.75
C TRP A 14 -2.80 -3.64 -5.15
N LEU A 15 -2.91 -3.93 -6.45
CA LEU A 15 -3.61 -5.12 -6.94
C LEU A 15 -2.89 -6.41 -6.52
N ILE A 16 -1.57 -6.48 -6.70
CA ILE A 16 -0.79 -7.67 -6.38
C ILE A 16 -0.83 -7.93 -4.87
N ASN A 17 -0.61 -6.91 -4.05
CA ASN A 17 -0.68 -7.04 -2.60
C ASN A 17 -2.09 -7.40 -2.11
N GLY A 18 -3.12 -6.76 -2.66
CA GLY A 18 -4.50 -6.99 -2.26
C GLY A 18 -4.99 -8.37 -2.66
N LEU A 19 -4.88 -8.70 -3.94
CA LEU A 19 -5.40 -9.94 -4.48
C LEU A 19 -4.52 -11.13 -4.11
N PHE A 20 -3.25 -11.13 -4.52
CA PHE A 20 -2.39 -12.31 -4.37
C PHE A 20 -1.93 -12.49 -2.92
N CYS A 21 -1.44 -11.43 -2.29
CA CYS A 21 -0.85 -11.58 -0.95
C CYS A 21 -1.91 -11.74 0.14
N LYS A 22 -3.05 -11.02 0.04
CA LYS A 22 -4.06 -11.00 1.11
C LYS A 22 -5.30 -11.84 0.81
N VAL A 23 -6.00 -11.61 -0.32
CA VAL A 23 -7.24 -12.34 -0.63
C VAL A 23 -6.97 -13.82 -0.94
N LEU A 24 -5.97 -14.11 -1.77
CA LEU A 24 -5.58 -15.48 -2.12
C LEU A 24 -4.63 -16.12 -1.10
N ASN A 25 -4.17 -15.34 -0.11
CA ASN A 25 -3.30 -15.81 0.98
C ASN A 25 -2.02 -16.53 0.51
N PHE A 26 -1.44 -16.14 -0.63
CA PHE A 26 -0.17 -16.72 -1.11
C PHE A 26 1.03 -16.35 -0.23
N VAL A 27 0.89 -15.34 0.63
CA VAL A 27 1.94 -14.88 1.55
C VAL A 27 1.37 -14.92 2.98
N PRO A 28 1.54 -16.05 3.71
CA PRO A 28 0.89 -16.27 5.02
C PRO A 28 1.30 -15.25 6.08
N ARG A 29 2.45 -14.59 5.89
CA ARG A 29 2.96 -13.52 6.76
C ARG A 29 1.97 -12.36 6.98
N HIS A 30 1.15 -12.02 5.98
CA HIS A 30 0.15 -10.95 6.17
C HIS A 30 -0.94 -11.37 7.17
N LYS A 31 -1.36 -12.64 7.12
CA LYS A 31 -2.28 -13.20 8.11
C LYS A 31 -1.65 -13.24 9.50
N GLU A 32 -0.36 -13.57 9.60
CA GLU A 32 0.38 -13.56 10.87
C GLU A 32 0.43 -12.15 11.48
N ILE A 33 0.74 -11.13 10.68
CA ILE A 33 0.70 -9.72 11.10
C ILE A 33 -0.69 -9.36 11.65
N VAL A 34 -1.75 -9.66 10.90
CA VAL A 34 -3.12 -9.36 11.34
C VAL A 34 -3.50 -10.18 12.57
N SER A 35 -3.02 -11.42 12.69
CA SER A 35 -3.23 -12.28 13.84
C SER A 35 -2.59 -11.72 15.12
N GLU A 36 -1.37 -11.18 15.03
CA GLU A 36 -0.70 -10.54 16.17
C GLU A 36 -1.41 -9.25 16.59
N ILE A 37 -1.98 -8.49 15.65
CA ILE A 37 -2.63 -7.20 15.94
C ILE A 37 -4.07 -7.38 16.44
N LEU A 38 -4.88 -8.24 15.80
CA LEU A 38 -6.33 -8.37 16.02
C LEU A 38 -6.74 -9.73 16.61
N GLY A 39 -5.78 -10.64 16.80
CA GLY A 39 -6.01 -11.99 17.31
C GLY A 39 -6.32 -13.02 16.21
N LYS A 40 -5.89 -14.26 16.44
CA LYS A 40 -6.01 -15.40 15.52
C LYS A 40 -7.44 -15.65 15.00
N LYS A 41 -8.45 -15.42 15.85
CA LYS A 41 -9.87 -15.66 15.51
C LYS A 41 -10.36 -14.81 14.34
N TYR A 42 -9.82 -13.59 14.22
CA TYR A 42 -10.28 -12.60 13.24
C TYR A 42 -9.28 -12.40 12.09
N ALA A 43 -8.08 -12.98 12.20
CA ALA A 43 -6.99 -12.79 11.26
C ALA A 43 -7.36 -13.03 9.80
N ASP A 44 -8.08 -14.13 9.50
CA ASP A 44 -8.50 -14.46 8.13
C ASP A 44 -9.44 -13.42 7.53
N LEU A 45 -10.50 -13.09 8.27
CA LEU A 45 -11.53 -12.15 7.81
C LEU A 45 -10.93 -10.75 7.58
N PHE A 46 -10.14 -10.24 8.53
CA PHE A 46 -9.54 -8.92 8.40
C PHE A 46 -8.46 -8.88 7.33
N THR A 47 -7.68 -9.95 7.14
CA THR A 47 -6.69 -10.02 6.04
C THR A 47 -7.39 -9.90 4.68
N ILE A 48 -8.49 -10.64 4.49
CA ILE A 48 -9.29 -10.56 3.25
C ILE A 48 -9.91 -9.16 3.09
N MET A 49 -10.49 -8.58 4.15
CA MET A 49 -11.05 -7.22 4.11
C MET A 49 -10.02 -6.18 3.70
N ILE A 50 -8.81 -6.24 4.26
CA ILE A 50 -7.70 -5.35 3.88
C ILE A 50 -7.35 -5.60 2.41
N GLY A 51 -7.26 -6.86 1.97
CA GLY A 51 -6.98 -7.19 0.57
C GLY A 51 -8.03 -6.65 -0.41
N VAL A 52 -9.31 -6.73 -0.06
CA VAL A 52 -10.41 -6.13 -0.84
C VAL A 52 -10.30 -4.61 -0.88
N ALA A 53 -9.96 -3.96 0.23
CA ALA A 53 -9.73 -2.52 0.26
C ALA A 53 -8.56 -2.09 -0.64
N GLU A 54 -7.49 -2.88 -0.69
CA GLU A 54 -6.35 -2.64 -1.60
C GLU A 54 -6.74 -2.78 -3.08
N ILE A 55 -7.58 -3.76 -3.43
CA ILE A 55 -8.15 -3.89 -4.77
C ILE A 55 -9.04 -2.66 -5.09
N GLY A 56 -9.79 -2.16 -4.12
CA GLY A 56 -10.54 -0.90 -4.26
C GLY A 56 -9.63 0.30 -4.58
N MET A 57 -8.47 0.38 -3.92
CA MET A 57 -7.46 1.39 -4.22
C MET A 57 -6.89 1.25 -5.64
N PHE A 58 -6.63 0.03 -6.12
CA PHE A 58 -6.26 -0.21 -7.51
C PHE A 58 -7.28 0.39 -8.49
N ILE A 59 -8.57 0.09 -8.28
CA ILE A 59 -9.66 0.61 -9.13
C ILE A 59 -9.69 2.14 -9.10
N TRP A 60 -9.50 2.75 -7.94
CA TRP A 60 -9.48 4.21 -7.80
C TRP A 60 -8.27 4.86 -8.50
N ILE A 61 -7.08 4.25 -8.40
CA ILE A 61 -5.89 4.78 -9.09
C ILE A 61 -6.08 4.73 -10.61
N ILE A 62 -6.60 3.62 -11.14
CA ILE A 62 -6.83 3.43 -12.58
C ILE A 62 -7.96 4.33 -13.10
N SER A 63 -9.02 4.55 -12.32
CA SER A 63 -10.10 5.46 -12.72
C SER A 63 -9.60 6.91 -12.87
N GLY A 64 -8.49 7.26 -12.21
CA GLY A 64 -7.88 8.57 -12.29
C GLY A 64 -8.74 9.68 -11.66
N MET A 65 -9.77 9.32 -10.89
CA MET A 65 -10.65 10.24 -10.20
C MET A 65 -9.95 10.88 -9.00
N ALA A 66 -10.08 12.20 -8.83
CA ALA A 66 -9.55 12.95 -7.69
C ALA A 66 -8.07 12.62 -7.35
N LYS A 67 -7.19 12.61 -8.37
CA LYS A 67 -5.79 12.15 -8.27
C LYS A 67 -5.01 12.68 -7.06
N LYS A 68 -5.16 13.97 -6.75
CA LYS A 68 -4.51 14.59 -5.59
C LYS A 68 -4.98 13.97 -4.27
N PHE A 69 -6.29 13.77 -4.12
CA PHE A 69 -6.88 13.16 -2.93
C PHE A 69 -6.45 11.70 -2.81
N ASN A 70 -6.54 10.95 -3.90
CA ASN A 70 -6.11 9.55 -3.94
C ASN A 70 -4.63 9.39 -3.54
N ALA A 71 -3.73 10.27 -4.01
CA ALA A 71 -2.32 10.24 -3.64
C ALA A 71 -2.10 10.50 -2.14
N TRP A 72 -2.76 11.50 -1.56
CA TRP A 72 -2.69 11.75 -0.11
C TRP A 72 -3.25 10.58 0.70
N PHE A 73 -4.37 10.00 0.25
CA PHE A 73 -4.98 8.84 0.89
C PHE A 73 -4.04 7.63 0.88
N GLN A 74 -3.39 7.34 -0.26
CA GLN A 74 -2.37 6.29 -0.36
C GLN A 74 -1.22 6.52 0.62
N ILE A 75 -0.64 7.73 0.63
CA ILE A 75 0.48 8.07 1.51
C ILE A 75 0.09 7.87 2.98
N THR A 76 -1.07 8.39 3.38
CA THR A 76 -1.57 8.24 4.75
C THR A 76 -1.76 6.78 5.13
N LEU A 77 -2.38 5.97 4.26
CA LEU A 77 -2.56 4.53 4.52
C LEU A 77 -1.22 3.80 4.67
N ILE A 78 -0.27 4.04 3.76
CA ILE A 78 1.04 3.38 3.77
C ILE A 78 1.81 3.75 5.05
N LEU A 79 1.75 5.01 5.47
CA LEU A 79 2.38 5.45 6.72
C LEU A 79 1.73 4.81 7.94
N ILE A 80 0.39 4.80 8.01
CA ILE A 80 -0.34 4.20 9.14
C ILE A 80 0.00 2.72 9.28
N MET A 81 -0.09 1.94 8.20
CA MET A 81 0.18 0.51 8.26
C MET A 81 1.65 0.23 8.61
N ASN A 82 2.61 0.97 8.04
CA ASN A 82 4.02 0.78 8.38
C ASN A 82 4.32 1.18 9.84
N CYS A 83 3.69 2.22 10.38
CA CYS A 83 3.85 2.60 11.78
C CYS A 83 3.31 1.51 12.72
N ILE A 84 2.11 0.97 12.42
CA ILE A 84 1.52 -0.13 13.19
C ILE A 84 2.42 -1.36 13.14
N GLU A 85 2.86 -1.77 11.95
CA GLU A 85 3.73 -2.92 11.75
C GLU A 85 5.08 -2.76 12.47
N PHE A 86 5.69 -1.57 12.40
CA PHE A 86 6.95 -1.26 13.06
C PHE A 86 6.88 -1.39 14.58
N VAL A 87 5.77 -0.97 15.19
CA VAL A 87 5.61 -0.97 16.64
C VAL A 87 5.21 -2.36 17.16
N LEU A 88 4.27 -3.02 16.48
CA LEU A 88 3.63 -4.24 17.01
C LEU A 88 4.28 -5.53 16.53
N VAL A 89 4.77 -5.57 15.30
CA VAL A 89 5.23 -6.83 14.65
C VAL A 89 6.53 -6.67 13.87
N PRO A 90 7.59 -6.07 14.47
CA PRO A 90 8.87 -5.87 13.80
C PRO A 90 9.49 -7.17 13.28
N ASP A 91 9.25 -8.31 13.94
CA ASP A 91 9.87 -9.60 13.57
C ASP A 91 9.21 -10.26 12.35
N LEU A 92 7.97 -9.88 12.03
CA LEU A 92 7.22 -10.37 10.86
C LEU A 92 7.43 -9.49 9.61
N LEU A 93 8.21 -8.42 9.71
CA LEU A 93 8.54 -7.56 8.59
C LEU A 93 9.70 -8.15 7.79
N LEU A 94 9.62 -8.14 6.45
CA LEU A 94 10.64 -8.70 5.54
C LEU A 94 12.07 -8.22 5.84
N TRP A 95 12.19 -6.97 6.27
CA TRP A 95 13.45 -6.29 6.57
C TRP A 95 13.47 -5.80 8.02
N GLY A 96 12.63 -6.40 8.87
CA GLY A 96 12.39 -5.91 10.22
C GLY A 96 11.99 -4.44 10.25
N ARG A 97 12.64 -3.69 11.15
CA ARG A 97 12.46 -2.24 11.31
C ARG A 97 12.81 -1.40 10.08
N PHE A 98 13.62 -1.92 9.15
CA PHE A 98 13.96 -1.18 7.91
C PHE A 98 12.80 -1.10 6.93
N ASN A 99 11.71 -1.86 7.12
CA ASN A 99 10.54 -1.79 6.24
C ASN A 99 9.94 -0.37 6.16
N ILE A 100 10.05 0.40 7.25
CA ILE A 100 9.60 1.80 7.30
C ILE A 100 10.34 2.68 6.28
N VAL A 101 11.60 2.38 5.96
CA VAL A 101 12.39 3.11 4.96
C VAL A 101 11.82 2.86 3.57
N PHE A 102 11.49 1.61 3.24
CA PHE A 102 10.85 1.27 1.96
C PHE A 102 9.46 1.91 1.85
N GLY A 103 8.67 1.89 2.93
CA GLY A 103 7.38 2.58 3.00
C GLY A 103 7.52 4.09 2.76
N ALA A 104 8.48 4.74 3.42
CA ALA A 104 8.76 6.16 3.25
C ALA A 104 9.22 6.50 1.82
N LEU A 105 10.10 5.69 1.23
CA LEU A 105 10.52 5.84 -0.17
C LEU A 105 9.35 5.71 -1.13
N PHE A 106 8.45 4.75 -0.92
CA PHE A 106 7.28 4.56 -1.75
C PHE A 106 6.31 5.76 -1.64
N CYS A 107 6.06 6.27 -0.43
CA CYS A 107 5.31 7.51 -0.21
C CYS A 107 5.96 8.71 -0.92
N TYR A 108 7.28 8.82 -0.86
CA TYR A 108 8.02 9.89 -1.54
C TYR A 108 7.85 9.81 -3.07
N VAL A 109 7.89 8.61 -3.65
CA VAL A 109 7.62 8.39 -5.08
C VAL A 109 6.20 8.84 -5.45
N ILE A 110 5.18 8.45 -4.67
CA ILE A 110 3.79 8.88 -4.89
C ILE A 110 3.67 10.41 -4.82
N TYR A 111 4.29 11.04 -3.83
CA TYR A 111 4.31 12.48 -3.67
C TYR A 111 4.94 13.19 -4.87
N LEU A 112 6.11 12.74 -5.33
CA LEU A 112 6.78 13.32 -6.50
C LEU A 112 5.95 13.21 -7.77
N ILE A 113 5.29 12.06 -8.00
CA ILE A 113 4.44 11.86 -9.18
C ILE A 113 3.25 12.81 -9.18
N ASN A 114 2.62 12.98 -8.02
CA ASN A 114 1.46 13.85 -7.86
C ASN A 114 1.85 15.34 -7.89
N ASN A 115 2.99 15.71 -7.30
CA ASN A 115 3.39 17.10 -7.08
C ASN A 115 4.38 17.65 -8.12
N ARG A 116 4.80 16.87 -9.13
CA ARG A 116 5.44 17.43 -10.32
C ARG A 116 4.50 18.44 -10.97
N LYS A 117 4.78 19.73 -10.79
CA LYS A 117 4.31 20.78 -11.70
C LYS A 117 4.84 20.43 -13.08
N GLU A 118 4.02 20.60 -14.11
CA GLU A 118 4.53 20.62 -15.47
C GLU A 118 5.58 21.73 -15.52
N VAL A 119 6.86 21.35 -15.58
CA VAL A 119 7.88 22.26 -16.07
C VAL A 119 7.53 22.42 -17.54
N SER A 120 6.66 23.39 -17.81
CA SER A 120 6.36 23.87 -19.15
C SER A 120 7.68 24.43 -19.66
N TYR A 121 8.31 23.73 -20.61
CA TYR A 121 9.30 24.36 -21.46
C TYR A 121 8.51 25.37 -22.29
N GLY A 122 8.58 26.63 -21.86
CA GLY A 122 8.12 27.78 -22.65
C GLY A 122 9.00 27.99 -23.88
#